data_AF-A0A7S7AL01-F1
#
_entry.id   AF-A0A7S7AL01-F1
#
_cell.length_a   1.000
_cell.length_b   1.000
_cell.length_c   1.000
_cell.angle_alpha   90.00
_cell.angle_beta   90.00
_cell.angle_gamma   90.00
#
_symmetry.space_group_name_H-M   'P 1'
#
loop_
_entity.id
_entity.type
_entity.pdbx_description
1 polymer ?
#
loop_
_entity_poly.entity_id
_entity_poly.type
_entity_poly.pdbx_seq_one_letter_code
_entity_poly.pdbx_strand_id
1 'polypeptide(L)'
;MKNSNPQKNDQFDQIIVSRLLADDFGLPQIKDFVFYKERAVSQIQTAIHSIYKSNNQHEFTIAIAQANAFIDAAINFEFIDLTEKAKWLNEVAKAMRAQLIEEYV
;
A
#
# COMPACT_ATOMS: atom_id res chain seq x y z
N MET A 1 54.76 7.59 30.08
CA MET A 1 54.13 8.33 28.97
C MET A 1 52.68 7.88 28.89
N LYS A 2 51.72 8.75 29.21
CA LYS A 2 50.28 8.44 29.07
C LYS A 2 49.90 8.76 27.62
N ASN A 3 49.57 7.72 26.85
CA ASN A 3 49.00 7.88 25.52
C ASN A 3 47.58 8.40 25.67
N SER A 4 47.42 9.72 25.66
CA SER A 4 46.13 10.38 25.46
C SER A 4 45.78 10.29 23.99
N ASN A 5 45.18 9.17 23.57
CA ASN A 5 44.38 9.18 22.36
C ASN A 5 43.05 9.83 22.75
N PRO A 6 42.75 11.08 22.32
CA PRO A 6 41.39 11.56 22.44
C PRO A 6 40.55 10.58 21.63
N GLN A 7 39.56 9.97 22.27
CA GLN A 7 38.53 9.22 21.57
C GLN A 7 37.96 10.15 20.51
N LYS A 8 38.47 10.02 19.28
CA LYS A 8 37.75 10.45 18.09
C LYS A 8 36.50 9.61 18.13
N ASN A 9 35.41 10.19 18.63
CA ASN A 9 34.09 9.73 18.24
C ASN A 9 34.13 9.68 16.72
N ASP A 10 34.21 8.48 16.17
CA ASP A 10 34.31 8.29 14.73
C ASP A 10 33.07 8.93 14.12
N GLN A 11 33.21 9.56 12.95
CA GLN A 11 32.07 10.23 12.29
C GLN A 11 30.90 9.25 12.12
N PHE A 12 31.24 7.98 11.89
CA PHE A 12 30.31 6.88 11.86
C PHE A 12 29.56 6.70 13.19
N ASP A 13 30.27 6.62 14.32
CA ASP A 13 29.66 6.46 15.65
C ASP A 13 28.72 7.63 15.98
N GLN A 14 29.10 8.85 15.62
CA GLN A 14 28.24 10.03 15.80
C GLN A 14 26.97 9.92 14.96
N ILE A 15 27.06 9.52 13.69
CA ILE A 15 25.90 9.32 12.82
C ILE A 15 24.95 8.26 13.38
N ILE A 16 25.49 7.14 13.84
CA ILE A 16 24.69 6.05 14.43
C ILE A 16 23.97 6.53 15.69
N VAL A 17 24.68 7.17 16.62
CA VAL A 17 24.09 7.71 17.85
C VAL A 17 23.05 8.78 17.54
N SER A 18 23.34 9.71 16.64
CA SER A 18 22.39 10.74 16.21
C SER A 18 21.14 10.16 15.57
N ARG A 19 21.26 9.07 14.80
CA ARG A 19 20.09 8.43 14.20
C ARG A 19 19.27 7.66 15.23
N LEU A 20 19.91 6.93 16.15
CA LEU A 20 19.25 6.19 17.22
C LEU A 20 18.46 7.10 18.18
N LEU A 21 18.93 8.33 18.37
CA LEU A 21 18.34 9.32 19.27
C LEU A 21 17.42 10.32 18.55
N ALA A 22 17.22 10.18 17.24
CA ALA A 22 16.33 11.07 16.51
C ALA A 22 14.87 10.80 16.91
N ASP A 23 14.05 11.85 17.03
CA ASP A 23 12.64 11.73 17.40
C ASP A 23 11.83 10.89 16.40
N ASP A 24 12.32 10.78 15.17
CA ASP A 24 11.74 9.97 14.10
C ASP A 24 12.38 8.57 13.98
N PHE A 25 13.23 8.18 14.93
CA PHE A 25 13.89 6.89 14.90
C PHE A 25 12.87 5.76 15.13
N GLY A 26 12.80 4.82 14.19
CA GLY A 26 11.84 3.72 14.25
C GLY A 26 10.38 4.15 14.02
N LEU A 27 10.09 5.44 13.96
CA LEU A 27 8.83 5.91 13.42
C LEU A 27 8.79 5.57 11.93
N PRO A 28 7.65 5.13 11.38
CA PRO A 28 7.48 5.22 9.94
C PRO A 28 7.84 6.66 9.57
N GLN A 29 8.82 6.85 8.66
CA GLN A 29 9.04 8.15 8.05
C GLN A 29 7.66 8.70 7.72
N ILE A 30 7.42 10.00 7.98
CA ILE A 30 6.20 10.72 7.58
C ILE A 30 6.15 10.66 6.05
N LYS A 31 5.88 9.47 5.51
CA LYS A 31 5.64 9.18 4.13
C LYS A 31 4.24 9.72 3.97
N ASP A 32 4.23 10.81 3.24
CA ASP A 32 3.11 11.69 2.96
C ASP A 32 1.81 10.89 2.92
N PHE A 33 0.78 11.35 3.63
CA PHE A 33 -0.57 10.79 3.51
C PHE A 33 -0.94 10.62 2.03
N VAL A 34 -0.48 11.55 1.18
CA VAL A 34 -0.58 11.48 -0.28
C VAL A 34 0.06 10.21 -0.85
N PHE A 35 1.27 9.84 -0.46
CA PHE A 35 1.95 8.62 -0.94
C PHE A 35 1.14 7.36 -0.63
N TYR A 36 0.63 7.23 0.59
CA TYR A 36 -0.16 6.05 0.96
C TYR A 36 -1.53 6.04 0.30
N LYS A 37 -2.16 7.20 0.13
CA LYS A 37 -3.38 7.36 -0.66
C LYS A 37 -3.16 6.93 -2.12
N GLU A 38 -2.11 7.42 -2.77
CA GLU A 38 -1.75 7.05 -4.14
C GLU A 38 -1.52 5.54 -4.27
N ARG A 39 -0.80 4.95 -3.30
CA ARG A 39 -0.56 3.51 -3.29
C ARG A 39 -1.84 2.70 -3.12
N ALA A 40 -2.74 3.11 -2.23
CA ALA A 40 -4.04 2.47 -2.04
C ALA A 40 -4.90 2.54 -3.32
N VAL A 41 -4.97 3.72 -3.95
CA VAL A 41 -5.68 3.89 -5.23
C VAL A 41 -5.08 3.00 -6.33
N SER A 42 -3.76 2.94 -6.43
CA SER A 42 -3.06 2.08 -7.39
C SER A 42 -3.36 0.60 -7.17
N GLN A 43 -3.47 0.15 -5.92
CA GLN A 43 -3.84 -1.24 -5.59
C GLN A 43 -5.28 -1.55 -6.01
N ILE A 44 -6.22 -0.64 -5.76
CA ILE A 44 -7.62 -0.78 -6.21
C ILE A 44 -7.69 -0.88 -7.73
N GLN A 45 -7.02 0.04 -8.44
CA GLN A 45 -6.98 0.03 -9.92
C GLN A 45 -6.38 -1.26 -10.47
N THR A 46 -5.28 -1.73 -9.89
CA THR A 46 -4.60 -2.97 -10.30
C THR A 46 -5.52 -4.17 -10.11
N ALA A 47 -6.20 -4.27 -8.97
CA ALA A 47 -7.13 -5.37 -8.71
C ALA A 47 -8.33 -5.35 -9.67
N ILE A 48 -8.91 -4.17 -9.94
CA ILE A 48 -9.98 -4.01 -10.94
C ILE A 48 -9.49 -4.43 -12.34
N HIS A 49 -8.28 -4.05 -12.72
CA HIS A 49 -7.68 -4.48 -13.98
C HIS A 49 -7.49 -6.00 -14.06
N SER A 50 -7.13 -6.63 -12.94
CA SER A 50 -7.04 -8.10 -12.84
C SER A 50 -8.40 -8.77 -13.06
N ILE A 51 -9.52 -8.16 -12.66
CA ILE A 51 -10.87 -8.68 -12.96
C ILE A 51 -11.07 -8.78 -14.47
N TYR A 52 -10.74 -7.71 -15.21
CA TYR A 52 -10.83 -7.71 -16.69
C TYR A 52 -9.89 -8.72 -17.36
N LYS A 53 -8.72 -8.97 -16.77
CA LYS A 53 -7.68 -9.82 -17.34
C LYS A 53 -7.71 -11.28 -16.89
N SER A 54 -8.62 -11.63 -15.98
CA SER A 54 -8.74 -12.98 -15.48
C SER A 54 -9.04 -13.94 -16.63
N ASN A 55 -8.38 -15.10 -16.67
CA ASN A 55 -8.57 -16.10 -17.72
C ASN A 55 -9.31 -17.35 -17.22
N ASN A 56 -9.57 -17.43 -15.92
CA ASN A 56 -10.30 -18.53 -15.30
C ASN A 56 -11.06 -18.03 -14.05
N GLN A 57 -12.01 -18.85 -13.60
CA GLN A 57 -12.91 -18.52 -12.49
C GLN A 57 -12.17 -18.27 -11.16
N HIS A 58 -11.05 -18.97 -10.94
CA HIS A 58 -10.26 -18.82 -9.72
C HIS A 58 -9.59 -17.45 -9.65
N GLU A 59 -8.90 -17.05 -10.72
CA GLU A 59 -8.29 -15.72 -10.85
C GLU A 59 -9.33 -14.61 -10.71
N PHE A 60 -10.48 -14.78 -11.36
CA PHE A 60 -11.59 -13.83 -11.31
C PHE A 60 -12.10 -13.62 -9.88
N THR A 61 -12.35 -14.72 -9.16
CA THR A 61 -12.81 -14.67 -7.77
C THR A 61 -11.78 -14.00 -6.86
N ILE A 62 -10.50 -14.31 -7.04
CA ILE A 62 -9.41 -13.68 -6.28
C ILE A 62 -9.35 -12.18 -6.57
N ALA A 63 -9.42 -11.77 -7.85
CA ALA A 63 -9.33 -10.38 -8.24
C ALA A 63 -10.49 -9.54 -7.65
N ILE A 64 -11.70 -10.08 -7.62
CA ILE A 64 -12.86 -9.45 -6.99
C ILE A 64 -12.64 -9.29 -5.48
N ALA A 65 -12.22 -10.37 -4.80
CA ALA A 65 -11.96 -10.35 -3.37
C ALA A 65 -10.86 -9.32 -3.01
N GLN A 66 -9.79 -9.28 -3.80
CA GLN A 66 -8.72 -8.30 -3.64
C GLN A 66 -9.19 -6.86 -3.85
N ALA A 67 -9.97 -6.59 -4.90
CA ALA A 67 -10.49 -5.26 -5.16
C ALA A 67 -11.34 -4.75 -3.99
N ASN A 68 -12.25 -5.59 -3.48
CA ASN A 68 -13.08 -5.24 -2.32
C ASN A 68 -12.25 -5.04 -1.05
N ALA A 69 -11.28 -5.91 -0.78
CA ALA A 69 -10.40 -5.78 0.37
C ALA A 69 -9.56 -4.49 0.33
N PHE A 70 -9.07 -4.09 -0.85
CA PHE A 70 -8.33 -2.83 -0.99
C PHE A 70 -9.23 -1.60 -0.83
N ILE A 71 -10.47 -1.64 -1.32
CA ILE A 71 -11.45 -0.57 -1.09
C ILE A 71 -11.77 -0.43 0.40
N ASP A 72 -11.99 -1.56 1.09
CA ASP A 72 -12.28 -1.56 2.53
C ASP A 72 -11.06 -1.10 3.36
N ALA A 73 -9.85 -1.50 2.98
CA ALA A 73 -8.65 -0.97 3.61
C ALA A 73 -8.51 0.55 3.38
N ALA A 74 -8.75 1.03 2.17
CA ALA A 74 -8.61 2.45 1.83
C ALA A 74 -9.60 3.35 2.61
N ILE A 75 -10.84 2.90 2.84
CA ILE A 75 -11.80 3.64 3.68
C ILE A 75 -11.43 3.56 5.16
N ASN A 76 -10.96 2.41 5.66
CA ASN A 76 -10.58 2.23 7.06
C ASN A 76 -9.36 3.05 7.47
N PHE A 77 -8.45 3.31 6.52
CA PHE A 77 -7.30 4.21 6.72
C PHE A 77 -7.59 5.65 6.28
N GLU A 78 -8.85 5.98 5.98
CA GLU A 78 -9.29 7.33 5.58
C GLU A 78 -8.56 7.89 4.34
N PHE A 79 -7.99 7.02 3.50
CA PHE A 79 -7.37 7.42 2.23
C PHE A 79 -8.41 7.84 1.19
N ILE A 80 -9.62 7.27 1.28
CA ILE A 80 -10.76 7.62 0.45
C ILE A 80 -11.98 7.93 1.32
N ASP A 81 -12.94 8.67 0.77
CA ASP A 81 -14.24 8.92 1.41
C ASP A 81 -15.34 7.93 0.95
N LEU A 82 -16.54 8.06 1.52
CA LEU A 82 -17.69 7.22 1.17
C LEU A 82 -18.15 7.40 -0.30
N THR A 83 -17.97 8.58 -0.86
CA THR A 83 -18.30 8.87 -2.26
C THR A 83 -17.32 8.18 -3.20
N GLU A 84 -16.02 8.24 -2.89
CA GLU A 84 -14.97 7.51 -3.59
C GLU A 84 -15.18 6.00 -3.45
N LYS A 85 -15.54 5.49 -2.26
CA LYS A 85 -15.88 4.08 -2.06
C LYS A 85 -17.01 3.64 -3.00
N ALA A 86 -18.10 4.41 -3.08
CA ALA A 86 -19.22 4.10 -3.97
C ALA A 86 -18.80 4.06 -5.46
N LYS A 87 -17.93 4.98 -5.89
CA LYS A 87 -17.37 4.98 -7.25
C LYS A 87 -16.56 3.73 -7.52
N TRP A 88 -15.66 3.34 -6.62
CA TRP A 88 -14.83 2.15 -6.78
C TRP A 88 -15.65 0.86 -6.83
N LEU A 89 -16.68 0.74 -5.98
CA LEU A 89 -17.60 -0.40 -6.01
C LEU A 89 -18.36 -0.49 -7.34
N ASN A 90 -18.72 0.64 -7.94
CA ASN A 90 -19.33 0.65 -9.27
C ASN A 90 -18.35 0.18 -10.36
N GLU A 91 -17.09 0.62 -10.31
CA GLU A 91 -16.06 0.15 -11.25
C GLU A 91 -15.77 -1.36 -11.10
N VAL A 92 -15.77 -1.89 -9.88
CA VAL A 92 -15.71 -3.35 -9.64
C VAL A 92 -16.90 -4.05 -10.30
N ALA A 93 -18.12 -3.57 -10.05
CA ALA A 93 -19.33 -4.17 -10.63
C ALA A 93 -19.36 -4.09 -12.16
N LYS A 94 -18.83 -3.00 -12.74
CA LYS A 94 -18.67 -2.86 -14.19
C LYS A 94 -17.66 -3.87 -14.75
N ALA A 95 -16.52 -4.03 -14.09
CA ALA A 95 -15.50 -5.01 -14.48
C ALA A 95 -16.04 -6.45 -14.41
N MET A 96 -16.78 -6.78 -13.35
CA MET A 96 -17.44 -8.08 -13.21
C MET A 96 -18.42 -8.36 -14.35
N ARG A 97 -19.26 -7.39 -14.72
CA ARG A 97 -20.25 -7.54 -15.80
C ARG A 97 -19.63 -7.62 -17.20
N ALA A 98 -18.45 -7.03 -17.39
CA ALA A 98 -17.74 -7.07 -18.66
C ALA A 98 -17.01 -8.41 -18.90
N GLN A 99 -16.77 -9.18 -17.84
CA GLN A 99 -16.05 -10.44 -17.94
C GLN A 99 -16.93 -11.53 -18.53
N LEU A 100 -16.38 -12.32 -19.46
CA LEU A 100 -17.04 -13.40 -20.20
C LEU A 100 -16.49 -14.78 -19.82
N ILE A 101 -15.84 -14.91 -18.66
CA ILE A 101 -15.37 -16.21 -18.18
C ILE A 101 -16.58 -17.12 -18.03
N GLU A 102 -16.58 -18.21 -18.80
CA GLU A 102 -17.59 -19.24 -18.70
C GLU A 102 -17.43 -19.98 -17.37
N GLU A 103 -18.50 -20.05 -16.61
CA GLU A 103 -18.61 -20.96 -15.48
C GLU A 103 -18.69 -22.37 -16.08
N TYR A 104 -17.64 -23.17 -15.94
CA TYR A 104 -17.77 -24.61 -16.16
C TYR A 104 -18.65 -25.16 -15.05
N VAL A 105 -19.96 -25.24 -15.31
CA VAL A 105 -20.97 -25.90 -14.48
C VAL A 105 -20.92 -27.41 -14.71
#